data_AF-A0A7Z9LGW8-F1
#
_entry.id   AF-A0A7Z9LGW8-F1
#
_cell.length_a   1.000
_cell.length_b   1.000
_cell.length_c   1.000
_cell.angle_alpha   90.00
_cell.angle_beta   90.00
_cell.angle_gamma   90.00
#
_symmetry.space_group_name_H-M   'P 1'
#
loop_
_entity.id
_entity.type
_entity.pdbx_description
1 polymer ?
#
loop_
_entity_poly.entity_id
_entity_poly.type
_entity_poly.pdbx_seq_one_letter_code
_entity_poly.pdbx_strand_id
1 'polypeptide(L)' 'NIKPIVAHTFPLEDIVKAQELFLLKKHIGKIVLTINT' A
#
# COMPACT_ATOMS: atom_id res chain seq x y z
N ASN A 1 -4.13 -11.27 19.90
CA ASN A 1 -4.80 -10.87 18.64
C ASN A 1 -3.85 -9.94 17.89
N ILE A 2 -3.21 -10.40 16.81
CA ILE A 2 -2.24 -9.60 16.04
C ILE A 2 -2.96 -9.03 14.83
N LYS A 3 -2.88 -7.71 14.64
CA LYS A 3 -3.47 -7.02 13.47
C LYS A 3 -2.35 -6.44 12.60
N PRO A 4 -2.49 -6.48 11.26
CA PRO A 4 -1.54 -5.84 10.37
C PRO A 4 -1.61 -4.33 10.52
N ILE A 5 -0.47 -3.66 10.46
CA ILE A 5 -0.38 -2.21 10.34
C ILE A 5 -0.44 -1.88 8.86
N VAL A 6 -1.39 -1.06 8.45
CA VAL A 6 -1.53 -0.56 7.07
C VAL A 6 -0.96 0.84 7.04
N ALA A 7 -0.01 1.07 6.13
CA ALA A 7 0.62 2.37 5.94
C ALA A 7 -0.10 3.20 4.89
N HIS A 8 -0.43 2.58 3.75
CA HIS A 8 -1.06 3.24 2.61
C HIS A 8 -1.98 2.26 1.88
N THR A 9 -3.02 2.80 1.25
CA THR A 9 -3.95 2.05 0.40
C THR A 9 -4.09 2.78 -0.93
N PHE A 10 -3.97 2.05 -2.04
CA PHE A 10 -4.11 2.59 -3.40
C PHE A 10 -5.13 1.77 -4.19
N PRO A 11 -5.91 2.38 -5.10
CA PRO A 11 -6.66 1.60 -6.08
C PRO A 11 -5.69 0.86 -7.02
N LEU A 12 -6.11 -0.29 -7.56
CA LEU A 12 -5.27 -1.13 -8.43
C LEU A 12 -4.74 -0.36 -9.65
N GLU A 13 -5.53 0.56 -10.20
CA GLU A 13 -5.13 1.46 -11.30
C GLU A 13 -3.91 2.32 -10.97
N ASP A 14 -3.65 2.59 -9.69
CA ASP A 14 -2.53 3.39 -9.20
C ASP A 14 -1.34 2.52 -8.74
N ILE A 15 -1.23 1.28 -9.21
CA ILE A 15 -0.16 0.34 -8.81
C ILE A 15 1.26 0.92 -9.00
N VAL A 16 1.48 1.73 -10.03
CA VAL A 16 2.76 2.38 -10.29
C VAL A 16 3.12 3.34 -9.16
N LYS A 17 2.18 4.17 -8.70
CA LYS A 17 2.39 5.10 -7.58
C LYS A 17 2.67 4.34 -6.28
N ALA A 18 1.96 3.23 -6.06
CA ALA A 18 2.19 2.36 -4.91
C ALA A 18 3.62 1.77 -4.92
N GLN A 19 4.13 1.38 -6.09
CA GLN A 19 5.49 0.87 -6.26
C GLN A 19 6.56 1.95 -6.07
N GLU A 20 6.35 3.16 -6.61
CA GLU A 20 7.22 4.30 -6.38
C GLU A 20 7.34 4.62 -4.88
N LEU A 21 6.21 4.65 -4.17
CA LEU A 21 6.19 4.87 -2.71
C LEU A 21 6.85 3.71 -1.94
N PHE A 22 6.70 2.48 -2.43
CA PHE A 22 7.36 1.31 -1.84
C PHE A 22 8.89 1.44 -1.91
N LEU A 23 9.42 1.85 -3.06
CA LEU A 23 10.86 2.01 -3.30
C LEU A 23 11.51 3.07 -2.41
N LEU A 24 10.74 4.08 -1.96
CA LEU A 24 11.24 5.10 -1.02
C LEU A 24 11.60 4.51 0.36
N LYS A 25 11.06 3.34 0.74
CA LYS A 25 11.31 2.68 2.04
C LYS A 25 11.06 3.56 3.28
N LYS A 26 10.19 4.57 3.15
CA LYS A 26 9.85 5.54 4.21
C LYS A 26 8.55 5.23 4.95
N HIS A 27 8.01 4.02 4.79
CA HIS A 27 6.73 3.62 5.37
C HIS A 27 6.94 2.52 6.43
N ILE A 28 6.14 2.56 7.51
CA ILE A 28 6.06 1.51 8.51
C ILE A 28 4.66 0.89 8.41
N GLY A 29 4.60 -0.38 8.02
CA GLY A 29 3.35 -1.09 7.74
C GLY A 29 3.23 -1.50 6.27
N LYS A 30 2.11 -2.12 5.90
CA LYS A 30 1.87 -2.65 4.56
C LYS A 30 1.29 -1.58 3.63
N ILE A 31 1.70 -1.62 2.37
CA ILE A 31 1.00 -0.93 1.28
C ILE A 31 -0.02 -1.92 0.71
N VAL A 32 -1.29 -1.50 0.62
CA VAL A 32 -2.41 -2.36 0.22
C VAL A 32 -3.01 -1.84 -1.09
N LEU A 33 -3.41 -2.75 -1.97
CA LEU A 33 -4.14 -2.42 -3.19
C LEU A 33 -5.61 -2.79 -3.03
N THR A 34 -6.51 -1.90 -3.48
CA THR A 34 -7.95 -2.15 -3.54
C THR A 34 -8.40 -2.41 -4.96
N ILE A 35 -9.19 -3.46 -5.13
CA ILE A 35 -9.97 -3.71 -6.34
C ILE A 35 -11.40 -3.22 -6.04
N ASN A 36 -11.84 -2.17 -6.73
CA ASN A 36 -13.25 -1.78 -6.66
C ASN A 36 -14.02 -2.77 -7.53
N THR A 37 -14.95 -3.51 -6.91
CA THR A 37 -15.95 -4.35 -7.59
C THR A 37 -17.16 -3.53 -8.00
#